data_AF-A0A3M0IUV7-F1
#
_entry.id   AF-A0A3M0IUV7-F1
#
_cell.length_a   1.000
_cell.length_b   1.000
_cell.length_c   1.000
_cell.angle_alpha   90.00
_cell.angle_beta   90.00
_cell.angle_gamma   90.00
#
_symmetry.space_group_name_H-M   'P 1'
#
loop_
_entity.id
_entity.type
_entity.pdbx_description
1 polymer ?
#
loop_
_entity_poly.entity_id
_entity_poly.type
_entity_poly.pdbx_seq_one_letter_code
_entity_poly.pdbx_strand_id
1 'polypeptide(L)'
;MPTANMSKEQLKRRLDALQCHFTWKLRIDSDNLHHFLQKLDVDIKHMAHQNRVALLGLQAYLHQQNNQSTEALQSLRAAEEHNKEEEQSASTAGSLIIFGNYAWIHYLQGSYQEAETRLVQVQQLCPAPWDARLIPHILAQRGWALLAVRARNGERARECFDLALMLEPENRSFRTGLGMALYFSWKFSWQPDSANEAIIHLERIVDEQPNNYRAKIYLAGLLRRVDRERSMGLIEECAEKSSDPEVLKLSVLFWIPWSAERAVAIAQRALQQDPGYHLLYQALARSYKQHWLQAKEEEKNKVLDEAISHLQQIVQKHPDLDIILLKLQLAELLGARDPAQEEEIYKELHEKIDTLSLRYRQALSCSWGKFFLYRRGFQDKAKAKFMDAYSIPEQTDHRRDCGRRLRRMAQIYQRNGNADAADAIHRFLQETDRRMPWHSAAFSLEDGDQAHPAE
;
A
#
# COMPACT_ATOMS: atom_id res chain seq x y z
N MET A 1 -0.41 9.50 -50.79
CA MET A 1 0.32 10.60 -50.12
C MET A 1 1.12 9.96 -49.00
N PRO A 2 2.46 10.01 -48.98
CA PRO A 2 3.22 9.48 -47.85
C PRO A 2 2.99 10.42 -46.68
N THR A 3 2.34 9.93 -45.62
CA THR A 3 2.25 10.65 -44.35
C THR A 3 3.67 10.89 -43.86
N ALA A 4 4.07 12.16 -43.76
CA ALA A 4 5.36 12.50 -43.17
C ALA A 4 5.43 11.89 -41.76
N ASN A 5 6.36 10.96 -41.53
CA ASN A 5 6.60 10.40 -40.20
C ASN A 5 6.83 11.55 -39.22
N MET A 6 6.12 11.54 -38.10
CA MET A 6 6.30 12.58 -37.10
C MET A 6 7.70 12.45 -36.51
N SER A 7 8.33 13.59 -36.19
CA SER A 7 9.55 13.56 -35.39
C SER A 7 9.29 12.94 -34.02
N LYS A 8 10.32 12.34 -33.41
CA LYS A 8 10.26 11.75 -32.07
C LYS A 8 9.75 12.76 -31.03
N GLU A 9 10.16 14.01 -31.15
CA GLU A 9 9.77 15.10 -30.27
C GLU A 9 8.29 15.47 -30.43
N GLN A 10 7.78 15.49 -31.67
CA GLN A 10 6.36 15.71 -31.94
C GLN A 10 5.50 14.55 -31.43
N LEU A 11 5.97 13.31 -31.61
CA LEU A 11 5.32 12.11 -31.11
C LEU A 11 5.21 12.14 -29.59
N LYS A 12 6.32 12.42 -28.90
CA LYS A 12 6.34 12.57 -27.44
C LYS A 12 5.34 13.63 -26.95
N ARG A 13 5.29 14.81 -27.58
CA ARG A 13 4.33 15.88 -27.19
C ARG A 13 2.88 15.42 -27.31
N ARG A 14 2.54 14.63 -28.33
CA ARG A 14 1.19 14.06 -28.47
C ARG A 14 0.90 13.02 -27.40
N LEU A 15 1.88 12.17 -27.08
CA LEU A 15 1.76 11.17 -26.02
C LEU A 15 1.60 11.80 -24.63
N ASP A 16 2.32 12.89 -24.35
CA ASP A 16 2.23 13.66 -23.10
C ASP A 16 0.82 14.28 -22.88
N ALA A 17 0.05 14.49 -23.95
CA ALA A 17 -1.31 15.03 -23.88
C ALA A 17 -2.40 13.97 -23.63
N LEU A 18 -2.06 12.68 -23.72
CA LEU A 18 -3.02 11.59 -23.53
C LEU A 18 -3.49 11.49 -22.08
N GLN A 19 -4.68 10.94 -21.87
CA GLN A 19 -5.17 10.54 -20.54
C GLN A 19 -4.93 9.04 -20.35
N CYS A 20 -3.82 8.67 -19.69
CA CYS A 20 -3.46 7.28 -19.42
C CYS A 20 -2.49 7.18 -18.23
N HIS A 21 -2.12 5.96 -17.82
CA HIS A 21 -1.31 5.73 -16.62
C HIS A 21 0.08 6.41 -16.68
N PHE A 22 0.65 6.52 -17.88
CA PHE A 22 1.93 7.20 -18.11
C PHE A 22 1.89 8.72 -17.88
N THR A 23 0.71 9.35 -18.03
CA THR A 23 0.55 10.81 -17.91
C THR A 23 -0.14 11.24 -16.62
N TRP A 24 -0.78 10.31 -15.89
CA TRP A 24 -1.49 10.60 -14.63
C TRP A 24 -0.61 10.90 -13.43
N LYS A 25 0.72 10.84 -13.57
CA LYS A 25 1.69 11.15 -12.50
C LYS A 25 1.33 10.37 -11.22
N LEU A 26 1.28 9.04 -11.32
CA LEU A 26 0.80 8.17 -10.24
C LEU A 26 1.69 8.16 -8.99
N ARG A 27 2.91 8.73 -9.08
CA ARG A 27 3.88 8.87 -7.98
C ARG A 27 4.17 7.52 -7.32
N ILE A 28 4.69 6.59 -8.11
CA ILE A 28 5.06 5.24 -7.65
C ILE A 28 6.57 5.23 -7.41
N ASP A 29 6.96 4.83 -6.21
CA ASP A 29 8.37 4.66 -5.85
C ASP A 29 8.90 3.37 -6.51
N SER A 30 9.94 3.51 -7.36
CA SER A 30 10.51 2.42 -8.17
C SER A 30 11.04 1.25 -7.34
N ASP A 31 11.40 1.50 -6.09
CA ASP A 31 12.16 0.54 -5.28
C ASP A 31 11.27 -0.52 -4.62
N ASN A 32 9.95 -0.45 -4.83
CA ASN A 32 8.96 -1.37 -4.30
C ASN A 32 8.05 -2.01 -5.37
N LEU A 33 8.42 -1.95 -6.66
CA LEU A 33 7.57 -2.39 -7.78
C LEU A 33 7.08 -3.84 -7.65
N HIS A 34 7.94 -4.77 -7.22
CA HIS A 34 7.57 -6.18 -7.04
C HIS A 34 6.45 -6.35 -5.98
N HIS A 35 6.61 -5.69 -4.83
CA HIS A 35 5.60 -5.68 -3.77
C HIS A 35 4.27 -5.09 -4.26
N PHE A 36 4.33 -4.01 -5.04
CA PHE A 36 3.14 -3.39 -5.62
C PHE A 36 2.44 -4.29 -6.62
N LEU A 37 3.18 -4.97 -7.50
CA LEU A 37 2.64 -5.90 -8.49
C LEU A 37 1.89 -7.06 -7.81
N GLN A 38 2.49 -7.73 -6.83
CA GLN A 38 1.83 -8.82 -6.09
C GLN A 38 0.51 -8.38 -5.43
N LYS A 39 0.50 -7.16 -4.88
CA LYS A 39 -0.71 -6.60 -4.27
C LYS A 39 -1.76 -6.24 -5.33
N LEU A 40 -1.31 -5.73 -6.47
CA LEU A 40 -2.17 -5.38 -7.59
C LEU A 40 -2.82 -6.63 -8.20
N ASP A 41 -2.12 -7.77 -8.26
CA ASP A 41 -2.67 -9.03 -8.75
C ASP A 41 -3.88 -9.48 -7.90
N VAL A 42 -3.76 -9.35 -6.57
CA VAL A 42 -4.90 -9.56 -5.64
C VAL A 42 -6.02 -8.56 -5.92
N ASP A 43 -5.69 -7.29 -6.10
CA ASP A 43 -6.69 -6.26 -6.40
C ASP A 43 -7.43 -6.56 -7.72
N ILE A 44 -6.75 -6.98 -8.78
CA ILE A 44 -7.34 -7.35 -10.07
C ILE A 44 -8.31 -8.53 -9.92
N LYS A 45 -7.91 -9.54 -9.13
CA LYS A 45 -8.71 -10.77 -8.91
C LYS A 45 -9.98 -10.49 -8.11
N HIS A 46 -9.90 -9.66 -7.07
CA HIS A 46 -10.97 -9.50 -6.07
C HIS A 46 -11.79 -8.20 -6.17
N MET A 47 -11.36 -7.20 -6.95
CA MET A 47 -12.17 -5.99 -7.18
C MET A 47 -13.27 -6.21 -8.24
N ALA A 48 -14.27 -5.34 -8.23
CA ALA A 48 -15.38 -5.35 -9.19
C ALA A 48 -14.89 -5.30 -10.64
N HIS A 49 -15.60 -6.01 -11.54
CA HIS A 49 -15.20 -6.17 -12.94
C HIS A 49 -14.97 -4.84 -13.67
N GLN A 50 -15.85 -3.86 -13.49
CA GLN A 50 -15.76 -2.52 -14.08
C GLN A 50 -14.48 -1.73 -13.71
N ASN A 51 -13.78 -2.14 -12.64
CA ASN A 51 -12.54 -1.48 -12.23
C ASN A 51 -11.30 -2.14 -12.84
N ARG A 52 -11.43 -3.32 -13.47
CA ARG A 52 -10.29 -4.13 -13.94
C ARG A 52 -9.48 -3.46 -15.03
N VAL A 53 -10.12 -2.71 -15.93
CA VAL A 53 -9.41 -1.97 -16.99
C VAL A 53 -8.39 -0.99 -16.39
N ALA A 54 -8.79 -0.23 -15.37
CA ALA A 54 -7.91 0.69 -14.67
C ALA A 54 -6.75 -0.03 -13.97
N LEU A 55 -7.01 -1.20 -13.36
CA LEU A 55 -5.99 -1.97 -12.65
C LEU A 55 -5.03 -2.71 -13.59
N LEU A 56 -5.51 -3.27 -14.70
CA LEU A 56 -4.69 -3.93 -15.71
C LEU A 56 -3.84 -2.91 -16.48
N GLY A 57 -4.38 -1.72 -16.79
CA GLY A 57 -3.59 -0.61 -17.31
C GLY A 57 -2.50 -0.15 -16.34
N LEU A 58 -2.76 -0.18 -15.03
CA LEU A 58 -1.76 0.10 -14.00
C LEU A 58 -0.69 -1.00 -13.96
N GLN A 59 -1.08 -2.26 -14.05
CA GLN A 59 -0.17 -3.40 -14.09
C GLN A 59 0.76 -3.29 -15.30
N ALA A 60 0.22 -2.92 -16.47
CA ALA A 60 1.01 -2.66 -17.67
C ALA A 60 2.03 -1.52 -17.46
N TYR A 61 1.60 -0.41 -16.87
CA TYR A 61 2.49 0.68 -16.51
C TYR A 61 3.63 0.21 -15.58
N LEU A 62 3.30 -0.55 -14.53
CA LEU A 62 4.28 -1.05 -13.55
C LEU A 62 5.29 -2.03 -14.18
N HIS A 63 4.82 -2.98 -15.00
CA HIS A 63 5.71 -3.87 -15.74
C HIS A 63 6.63 -3.09 -16.67
N GLN A 64 6.12 -2.07 -17.37
CA GLN A 64 6.95 -1.24 -18.22
C GLN A 64 8.01 -0.46 -17.40
N GLN A 65 7.66 0.07 -16.22
CA GLN A 65 8.65 0.70 -15.33
C GLN A 65 9.71 -0.30 -14.84
N ASN A 66 9.36 -1.58 -14.76
CA ASN A 66 10.28 -2.67 -14.41
C ASN A 66 11.03 -3.26 -15.62
N ASN A 67 10.99 -2.60 -16.79
CA ASN A 67 11.57 -3.08 -18.06
C ASN A 67 11.01 -4.44 -18.56
N GLN A 68 9.80 -4.80 -18.14
CA GLN A 68 9.08 -6.02 -18.51
C GLN A 68 8.03 -5.71 -19.58
N SER A 69 8.46 -5.27 -20.76
CA SER A 69 7.52 -4.79 -21.79
C SER A 69 6.60 -5.90 -22.34
N THR A 70 7.06 -7.15 -22.34
CA THR A 70 6.25 -8.31 -22.78
C THR A 70 5.04 -8.52 -21.86
N GLU A 71 5.26 -8.51 -20.56
CA GLU A 71 4.26 -8.61 -19.51
C GLU A 71 3.35 -7.38 -19.53
N ALA A 72 3.91 -6.19 -19.77
CA ALA A 72 3.13 -4.97 -19.90
C ALA A 72 2.11 -5.05 -21.04
N LEU A 73 2.52 -5.55 -22.21
CA LEU A 73 1.62 -5.76 -23.36
C LEU A 73 0.60 -6.87 -23.09
N GLN A 74 0.95 -7.93 -22.35
CA GLN A 74 -0.01 -8.96 -21.94
C GLN A 74 -1.09 -8.40 -21.01
N SER A 75 -0.72 -7.57 -20.03
CA SER A 75 -1.69 -6.86 -19.17
C SER A 75 -2.64 -5.98 -19.98
N LEU A 76 -2.16 -5.29 -21.03
CA LEU A 76 -3.03 -4.48 -21.89
C LEU A 76 -3.99 -5.33 -22.73
N ARG A 77 -3.57 -6.49 -23.24
CA ARG A 77 -4.48 -7.42 -23.94
C ARG A 77 -5.59 -7.91 -23.02
N ALA A 78 -5.24 -8.28 -21.78
CA ALA A 78 -6.23 -8.63 -20.77
C ALA A 78 -7.17 -7.44 -20.47
N ALA A 79 -6.65 -6.21 -20.46
CA ALA A 79 -7.49 -5.02 -20.30
C ALA A 79 -8.49 -4.86 -21.46
N GLU A 80 -8.08 -5.08 -22.71
CA GLU A 80 -8.98 -5.07 -23.88
C GLU A 80 -10.09 -6.11 -23.76
N GLU A 81 -9.76 -7.33 -23.34
CA GLU A 81 -10.73 -8.42 -23.16
C GLU A 81 -11.80 -8.07 -22.12
N HIS A 82 -11.39 -7.38 -21.04
CA HIS A 82 -12.27 -6.93 -19.97
C HIS A 82 -13.02 -5.62 -20.27
N ASN A 83 -12.63 -4.86 -21.30
CA ASN A 83 -13.22 -3.56 -21.64
C ASN A 83 -14.60 -3.65 -22.35
N LYS A 84 -15.28 -4.79 -22.23
CA LYS A 84 -16.62 -5.03 -22.75
C LYS A 84 -17.67 -4.59 -21.72
N GLU A 85 -17.75 -3.28 -21.48
CA GLU A 85 -18.77 -2.72 -20.61
C GLU A 85 -20.10 -2.56 -21.36
N GLU A 86 -21.22 -2.73 -20.65
CA GLU A 86 -22.57 -2.52 -21.21
C GLU A 86 -22.79 -1.04 -21.60
N GLU A 87 -22.12 -0.12 -20.90
CA GLU A 87 -22.19 1.31 -21.19
C GLU A 87 -21.13 1.72 -22.22
N GLN A 88 -21.59 2.23 -23.37
CA GLN A 88 -20.72 2.61 -24.48
C GLN A 88 -19.70 3.70 -24.10
N SER A 89 -20.08 4.67 -23.27
CA SER A 89 -19.20 5.75 -22.77
C SER A 89 -18.04 5.18 -21.96
N ALA A 90 -18.33 4.26 -21.06
CA ALA A 90 -17.33 3.64 -20.19
C ALA A 90 -16.36 2.76 -20.97
N SER A 91 -16.86 1.92 -21.88
CA SER A 91 -16.02 1.11 -22.79
C SER A 91 -15.16 1.97 -23.72
N THR A 92 -15.69 3.09 -24.22
CA THR A 92 -14.93 4.02 -25.07
C THR A 92 -13.83 4.72 -24.26
N ALA A 93 -14.13 5.16 -23.04
CA ALA A 93 -13.15 5.72 -22.11
C ALA A 93 -12.02 4.72 -21.79
N GLY A 94 -12.37 3.47 -21.51
CA GLY A 94 -11.39 2.40 -21.30
C GLY A 94 -10.51 2.14 -22.52
N SER A 95 -11.09 2.12 -23.72
CA SER A 95 -10.33 1.93 -24.97
C SER A 95 -9.31 3.05 -25.17
N LEU A 96 -9.69 4.30 -24.90
CA LEU A 96 -8.79 5.46 -24.98
C LEU A 96 -7.57 5.31 -24.07
N ILE A 97 -7.80 4.89 -22.83
CA ILE A 97 -6.73 4.68 -21.83
C ILE A 97 -5.82 3.52 -22.26
N ILE A 98 -6.41 2.40 -22.69
CA ILE A 98 -5.67 1.21 -23.14
C ILE A 98 -4.77 1.55 -24.34
N PHE A 99 -5.31 2.18 -25.39
CA PHE A 99 -4.53 2.54 -26.57
C PHE A 99 -3.50 3.63 -26.27
N GLY A 100 -3.80 4.54 -25.34
CA GLY A 100 -2.82 5.48 -24.84
C GLY A 100 -1.63 4.80 -24.14
N ASN A 101 -1.90 3.78 -23.33
CA ASN A 101 -0.85 2.97 -22.71
C ASN A 101 -0.03 2.19 -23.76
N TYR A 102 -0.66 1.58 -24.76
CA TYR A 102 0.06 0.93 -25.86
C TYR A 102 0.98 1.90 -26.60
N ALA A 103 0.48 3.11 -26.91
CA ALA A 103 1.26 4.12 -27.61
C ALA A 103 2.52 4.52 -26.82
N TRP A 104 2.38 4.69 -25.49
CA TRP A 104 3.51 4.94 -24.60
C TRP A 104 4.49 3.78 -24.53
N ILE A 105 4.02 2.54 -24.39
CA ILE A 105 4.90 1.36 -24.33
C ILE A 105 5.70 1.22 -25.62
N HIS A 106 5.04 1.29 -26.79
CA HIS A 106 5.73 1.20 -28.08
C HIS A 106 6.74 2.33 -28.27
N TYR A 107 6.40 3.55 -27.85
CA TYR A 107 7.34 4.67 -27.88
C TYR A 107 8.58 4.43 -27.01
N LEU A 108 8.40 3.89 -25.80
CA LEU A 108 9.50 3.57 -24.88
C LEU A 108 10.37 2.42 -25.39
N GLN A 109 9.81 1.49 -26.18
CA GLN A 109 10.54 0.41 -26.84
C GLN A 109 11.29 0.85 -28.11
N GLY A 110 11.05 2.06 -28.61
CA GLY A 110 11.61 2.55 -29.88
C GLY A 110 10.80 2.16 -31.13
N SER A 111 9.66 1.50 -30.96
CA SER A 111 8.68 1.14 -32.00
C SER A 111 7.78 2.33 -32.33
N TYR A 112 8.36 3.38 -32.93
CA TYR A 112 7.67 4.66 -33.13
C TYR A 112 6.48 4.59 -34.11
N GLN A 113 6.56 3.73 -35.14
CA GLN A 113 5.49 3.56 -36.12
C GLN A 113 4.24 2.90 -35.48
N GLU A 114 4.45 1.94 -34.59
CA GLU A 114 3.41 1.31 -33.80
C GLU A 114 2.80 2.33 -32.83
N ALA A 115 3.63 3.16 -32.18
CA ALA A 115 3.14 4.22 -31.30
C ALA A 115 2.25 5.24 -32.05
N GLU A 116 2.65 5.65 -33.26
CA GLU A 116 1.83 6.51 -34.14
C GLU A 116 0.52 5.84 -34.53
N THR A 117 0.54 4.55 -34.87
CA THR A 117 -0.66 3.79 -35.21
C THR A 117 -1.66 3.77 -34.05
N ARG A 118 -1.17 3.55 -32.82
CA ARG A 118 -2.02 3.59 -31.61
C ARG A 118 -2.57 4.98 -31.33
N LEU A 119 -1.78 6.04 -31.57
CA LEU A 119 -2.28 7.42 -31.46
C LEU A 119 -3.41 7.72 -32.44
N VAL A 120 -3.32 7.23 -33.68
CA VAL A 120 -4.40 7.38 -34.67
C VAL A 120 -5.67 6.68 -34.18
N GLN A 121 -5.56 5.49 -33.58
CA GLN A 121 -6.71 4.79 -32.98
C GLN A 121 -7.35 5.61 -31.86
N VAL A 122 -6.55 6.22 -30.97
CA VAL A 122 -7.07 7.12 -29.92
C VAL A 122 -7.83 8.30 -30.53
N GLN A 123 -7.30 8.92 -31.59
CA GLN A 123 -7.93 10.05 -32.27
C GLN A 123 -9.23 9.67 -32.97
N GLN A 124 -9.34 8.46 -33.51
CA GLN A 124 -10.55 7.95 -34.14
C GLN A 124 -11.66 7.67 -33.14
N LEU A 125 -11.31 7.18 -31.95
CA LEU A 125 -12.27 6.91 -30.87
C LEU A 125 -12.79 8.18 -30.20
N CYS A 126 -12.00 9.26 -30.19
CA CYS A 126 -12.38 10.54 -29.63
C CYS A 126 -12.05 11.68 -30.61
N PRO A 127 -12.83 11.82 -31.69
CA PRO A 127 -12.65 12.92 -32.63
C PRO A 127 -12.94 14.25 -31.93
N ALA A 128 -12.23 15.31 -32.30
CA ALA A 128 -12.53 16.64 -31.77
C ALA A 128 -13.86 17.16 -32.35
N PRO A 129 -14.75 17.75 -31.53
CA PRO A 129 -14.62 18.00 -30.08
C PRO A 129 -14.90 16.75 -29.22
N TRP A 130 -14.21 16.64 -28.07
CA TRP A 130 -14.39 15.55 -27.10
C TRP A 130 -15.84 15.36 -26.67
N ASP A 131 -16.31 14.11 -26.63
CA ASP A 131 -17.59 13.78 -26.00
C ASP A 131 -17.45 13.90 -24.48
N ALA A 132 -18.16 14.87 -23.90
CA ALA A 132 -18.14 15.15 -22.47
C ALA A 132 -18.58 13.94 -21.62
N ARG A 133 -19.36 13.01 -22.18
CA ARG A 133 -19.80 11.77 -21.50
C ARG A 133 -18.66 10.81 -21.19
N LEU A 134 -17.48 10.97 -21.81
CA LEU A 134 -16.30 10.15 -21.53
C LEU A 134 -15.56 10.61 -20.27
N ILE A 135 -15.68 11.89 -19.92
CA ILE A 135 -14.94 12.53 -18.82
C ILE A 135 -15.15 11.81 -17.47
N PRO A 136 -16.38 11.54 -16.98
CA PRO A 136 -16.57 10.92 -15.68
C PRO A 136 -15.92 9.52 -15.61
N HIS A 137 -15.99 8.75 -16.69
CA HIS A 137 -15.39 7.41 -16.77
C HIS A 137 -13.86 7.44 -16.78
N ILE A 138 -13.25 8.40 -17.49
CA ILE A 138 -11.79 8.60 -17.48
C ILE A 138 -11.32 9.00 -16.07
N LEU A 139 -12.06 9.91 -15.42
CA LEU A 139 -11.78 10.32 -14.04
C LEU A 139 -11.91 9.14 -13.07
N ALA A 140 -12.95 8.32 -13.20
CA ALA A 140 -13.15 7.14 -12.38
C ALA A 140 -12.01 6.12 -12.56
N GLN A 141 -11.60 5.81 -13.79
CA GLN A 141 -10.46 4.91 -14.02
C GLN A 141 -9.16 5.45 -13.43
N ARG A 142 -8.92 6.76 -13.54
CA ARG A 142 -7.80 7.41 -12.86
C ARG A 142 -7.89 7.31 -11.34
N GLY A 143 -9.08 7.52 -10.77
CA GLY A 143 -9.35 7.38 -9.33
C GLY A 143 -9.05 5.97 -8.82
N TRP A 144 -9.49 4.94 -9.55
CA TRP A 144 -9.21 3.54 -9.22
C TRP A 144 -7.72 3.18 -9.33
N ALA A 145 -7.01 3.67 -10.35
CA ALA A 145 -5.56 3.49 -10.46
C ALA A 145 -4.82 4.16 -9.29
N LEU A 146 -5.22 5.38 -8.91
CA LEU A 146 -4.67 6.09 -7.76
C LEU A 146 -4.92 5.35 -6.44
N LEU A 147 -6.13 4.80 -6.26
CA LEU A 147 -6.48 3.97 -5.10
C LEU A 147 -5.64 2.70 -5.01
N ALA A 148 -5.37 2.02 -6.13
CA ALA A 148 -4.60 0.78 -6.13
C ALA A 148 -3.13 0.99 -5.69
N VAL A 149 -2.54 2.13 -6.06
CA VAL A 149 -1.23 2.55 -5.56
C VAL A 149 -1.27 2.78 -4.05
N ARG A 150 -2.45 3.06 -3.46
CA ARG A 150 -2.81 3.28 -2.03
C ARG A 150 -2.04 4.38 -1.31
N ALA A 151 -0.74 4.50 -1.54
CA ALA A 151 0.16 5.47 -0.95
C ALA A 151 -0.29 6.89 -1.30
N ARG A 152 -0.76 7.64 -0.29
CA ARG A 152 -0.98 9.10 -0.31
C ARG A 152 -1.88 9.67 -1.42
N ASN A 153 -2.47 8.80 -2.23
CA ASN A 153 -3.28 9.14 -3.39
C ASN A 153 -4.78 9.13 -3.07
N GLY A 154 -5.17 8.87 -1.81
CA GLY A 154 -6.56 8.88 -1.37
C GLY A 154 -7.24 10.21 -1.70
N GLU A 155 -6.60 11.33 -1.41
CA GLU A 155 -7.13 12.67 -1.72
C GLU A 155 -7.26 12.92 -3.23
N ARG A 156 -6.23 12.57 -4.01
CA ARG A 156 -6.27 12.71 -5.48
C ARG A 156 -7.32 11.81 -6.11
N ALA A 157 -7.55 10.63 -5.53
CA ALA A 157 -8.62 9.74 -5.96
C ALA A 157 -9.99 10.31 -5.58
N ARG A 158 -10.11 10.93 -4.40
CA ARG A 158 -11.33 11.61 -3.94
C ARG A 158 -11.74 12.67 -4.96
N GLU A 159 -10.82 13.57 -5.32
CA GLU A 159 -11.04 14.60 -6.35
C GLU A 159 -11.54 14.02 -7.68
N CYS A 160 -10.98 12.87 -8.11
CA CYS A 160 -11.42 12.22 -9.34
C CYS A 160 -12.88 11.73 -9.24
N PHE A 161 -13.26 11.11 -8.12
CA PHE A 161 -14.62 10.60 -7.93
C PHE A 161 -15.63 11.71 -7.66
N ASP A 162 -15.25 12.77 -6.93
CA ASP A 162 -16.09 13.95 -6.72
C ASP A 162 -16.47 14.59 -8.06
N LEU A 163 -15.47 14.84 -8.92
CA LEU A 163 -15.71 15.40 -10.26
C LEU A 163 -16.53 14.46 -11.15
N ALA A 164 -16.31 13.15 -11.07
CA ALA A 164 -17.12 12.17 -11.81
C ALA A 164 -18.58 12.18 -11.33
N LEU A 165 -18.83 12.26 -10.03
CA LEU A 165 -20.18 12.32 -9.44
C LEU A 165 -20.88 13.65 -9.67
N MET A 166 -20.16 14.77 -9.87
CA MET A 166 -20.78 16.02 -10.32
C MET A 166 -21.42 15.88 -11.71
N LEU A 167 -20.85 15.03 -12.57
CA LEU A 167 -21.34 14.78 -13.93
C LEU A 167 -22.36 13.62 -13.96
N GLU A 168 -22.17 12.59 -13.14
CA GLU A 168 -23.08 11.44 -13.01
C GLU A 168 -23.38 11.09 -11.53
N PRO A 169 -24.28 11.84 -10.87
CA PRO A 169 -24.54 11.69 -9.43
C PRO A 169 -25.07 10.31 -9.02
N GLU A 170 -25.77 9.65 -9.94
CA GLU A 170 -26.41 8.35 -9.69
C GLU A 170 -25.49 7.14 -9.89
N ASN A 171 -24.25 7.37 -10.34
CA ASN A 171 -23.33 6.29 -10.64
C ASN A 171 -22.80 5.61 -9.36
N ARG A 172 -23.27 4.39 -9.12
CA ARG A 172 -22.92 3.58 -7.95
C ARG A 172 -21.45 3.21 -7.87
N SER A 173 -20.79 2.99 -9.01
CA SER A 173 -19.36 2.68 -9.06
C SER A 173 -18.54 3.86 -8.52
N PHE A 174 -18.89 5.07 -8.95
CA PHE A 174 -18.18 6.28 -8.53
C PHE A 174 -18.40 6.56 -7.04
N ARG A 175 -19.62 6.38 -6.52
CA ARG A 175 -19.90 6.46 -5.08
C ARG A 175 -19.07 5.46 -4.26
N THR A 176 -18.90 4.24 -4.78
CA THR A 176 -18.05 3.22 -4.16
C THR A 176 -16.59 3.66 -4.13
N GLY A 177 -16.09 4.19 -5.25
CA GLY A 177 -14.75 4.76 -5.36
C GLY A 177 -14.52 5.90 -4.39
N LEU A 178 -15.49 6.82 -4.26
CA LEU A 178 -15.45 7.95 -3.33
C LEU A 178 -15.33 7.49 -1.87
N GLY A 179 -16.18 6.55 -1.43
CA GLY A 179 -16.13 6.03 -0.05
C GLY A 179 -14.78 5.37 0.27
N MET A 180 -14.20 4.62 -0.67
CA MET A 180 -12.86 4.06 -0.51
C MET A 180 -11.78 5.17 -0.49
N ALA A 181 -11.87 6.18 -1.35
CA ALA A 181 -10.95 7.30 -1.41
C ALA A 181 -10.93 8.13 -0.11
N LEU A 182 -12.10 8.40 0.46
CA LEU A 182 -12.24 9.05 1.76
C LEU A 182 -11.53 8.27 2.87
N TYR A 183 -11.75 6.94 2.94
CA TYR A 183 -11.04 6.09 3.90
C TYR A 183 -9.52 6.18 3.76
N PHE A 184 -9.00 6.10 2.52
CA PHE A 184 -7.55 6.18 2.30
C PHE A 184 -6.99 7.58 2.51
N SER A 185 -7.75 8.64 2.26
CA SER A 185 -7.39 10.02 2.59
C SER A 185 -7.26 10.19 4.10
N TRP A 186 -8.30 9.79 4.86
CA TRP A 186 -8.28 9.79 6.33
C TRP A 186 -7.13 8.96 6.89
N LYS A 187 -6.90 7.75 6.37
CA LYS A 187 -5.82 6.86 6.87
C LYS A 187 -4.43 7.50 6.72
N PHE A 188 -4.27 8.41 5.76
CA PHE A 188 -3.06 9.15 5.54
C PHE A 188 -2.98 10.43 6.40
N SER A 189 -4.03 11.24 6.43
CA SER A 189 -4.05 12.56 7.11
C SER A 189 -4.39 12.50 8.61
N TRP A 190 -5.13 11.48 9.04
CA TRP A 190 -5.71 11.31 10.38
C TRP A 190 -6.65 12.45 10.82
N GLN A 191 -7.16 13.24 9.88
CA GLN A 191 -8.10 14.33 10.19
C GLN A 191 -9.46 13.76 10.65
N PRO A 192 -9.95 14.09 11.86
CA PRO A 192 -11.19 13.53 12.39
C PRO A 192 -12.42 13.75 11.50
N ASP A 193 -12.53 14.93 10.88
CA ASP A 193 -13.69 15.27 10.03
C ASP A 193 -13.79 14.35 8.81
N SER A 194 -12.65 14.01 8.20
CA SER A 194 -12.58 13.06 7.09
C SER A 194 -12.97 11.63 7.50
N ALA A 195 -12.86 11.28 8.79
CA ALA A 195 -13.26 9.97 9.30
C ALA A 195 -14.79 9.80 9.28
N ASN A 196 -15.52 10.82 9.75
CA ASN A 196 -16.97 10.80 9.80
C ASN A 196 -17.59 10.74 8.40
N GLU A 197 -17.03 11.52 7.47
CA GLU A 197 -17.43 11.48 6.06
C GLU A 197 -17.21 10.08 5.46
N ALA A 198 -16.03 9.48 5.69
CA ALA A 198 -15.74 8.12 5.26
C ALA A 198 -16.72 7.09 5.84
N ILE A 199 -17.10 7.21 7.13
CA ILE A 199 -18.09 6.32 7.76
C ILE A 199 -19.42 6.43 7.01
N ILE A 200 -19.96 7.63 6.81
CA ILE A 200 -21.26 7.84 6.14
C ILE A 200 -21.28 7.18 4.75
N HIS A 201 -20.23 7.40 3.95
CA HIS A 201 -20.15 6.82 2.62
C HIS A 201 -19.99 5.29 2.65
N LEU A 202 -19.18 4.75 3.57
CA LEU A 202 -18.96 3.31 3.67
C LEU A 202 -20.20 2.57 4.21
N GLU A 203 -20.93 3.16 5.15
CA GLU A 203 -22.23 2.67 5.63
C GLU A 203 -23.19 2.47 4.46
N ARG A 204 -23.37 3.52 3.65
CA ARG A 204 -24.20 3.47 2.46
C ARG A 204 -23.74 2.40 1.47
N ILE A 205 -22.43 2.24 1.26
CA ILE A 205 -21.90 1.18 0.39
C ILE A 205 -22.24 -0.20 0.95
N VAL A 206 -22.11 -0.42 2.26
CA VAL A 206 -22.41 -1.70 2.90
C VAL A 206 -23.90 -2.04 2.81
N ASP A 207 -24.78 -1.05 2.99
CA ASP A 207 -26.23 -1.23 2.86
C ASP A 207 -26.64 -1.55 1.43
N GLU A 208 -26.09 -0.82 0.45
CA GLU A 208 -26.38 -1.07 -0.96
C GLU A 208 -25.73 -2.39 -1.42
N GLN A 209 -24.48 -2.65 -1.04
CA GLN A 209 -23.64 -3.75 -1.52
C GLN A 209 -23.19 -4.65 -0.35
N PRO A 210 -24.07 -5.53 0.16
CA PRO A 210 -23.76 -6.34 1.34
C PRO A 210 -22.59 -7.31 1.14
N ASN A 211 -22.21 -7.62 -0.10
CA ASN A 211 -21.05 -8.48 -0.41
C ASN A 211 -19.76 -7.68 -0.66
N ASN A 212 -19.75 -6.35 -0.47
CA ASN A 212 -18.55 -5.53 -0.61
C ASN A 212 -17.69 -5.60 0.66
N TYR A 213 -16.94 -6.70 0.79
CA TYR A 213 -16.10 -6.96 1.97
C TYR A 213 -14.97 -5.95 2.15
N ARG A 214 -14.50 -5.29 1.09
CA ARG A 214 -13.53 -4.18 1.20
C ARG A 214 -14.13 -2.97 1.88
N ALA A 215 -15.37 -2.61 1.56
CA ALA A 215 -16.06 -1.54 2.28
C ALA A 215 -16.29 -1.92 3.75
N LYS A 216 -16.75 -3.16 4.02
CA LYS A 216 -16.98 -3.66 5.38
C LYS A 216 -15.72 -3.63 6.25
N ILE A 217 -14.58 -4.10 5.74
CA ILE A 217 -13.33 -4.15 6.51
C ILE A 217 -12.78 -2.74 6.80
N TYR A 218 -12.98 -1.78 5.89
CA TYR A 218 -12.60 -0.39 6.09
C TYR A 218 -13.52 0.32 7.10
N LEU A 219 -14.83 0.10 6.97
CA LEU A 219 -15.84 0.60 7.91
C LEU A 219 -15.56 0.08 9.32
N ALA A 220 -15.32 -1.22 9.46
CA ALA A 220 -14.98 -1.82 10.75
C ALA A 220 -13.75 -1.18 11.39
N GLY A 221 -12.73 -0.85 10.60
CA GLY A 221 -11.53 -0.16 11.06
C GLY A 221 -11.82 1.24 11.62
N LEU A 222 -12.74 1.99 11.01
CA LEU A 222 -13.19 3.31 11.46
C LEU A 222 -14.05 3.21 12.72
N LEU A 223 -14.98 2.25 12.76
CA LEU A 223 -15.91 2.06 13.87
C LEU A 223 -15.25 1.49 15.13
N ARG A 224 -14.02 0.97 15.05
CA ARG A 224 -13.34 0.29 16.17
C ARG A 224 -13.35 1.06 17.50
N ARG A 225 -13.32 2.40 17.47
CA ARG A 225 -13.35 3.27 18.66
C ARG A 225 -14.69 3.95 18.91
N VAL A 226 -15.62 3.89 17.96
CA VAL A 226 -16.91 4.59 17.99
C VAL A 226 -18.04 3.61 18.33
N ASP A 227 -18.07 2.48 17.63
CA ASP A 227 -19.03 1.39 17.80
C ASP A 227 -18.28 0.05 17.68
N ARG A 228 -17.82 -0.43 18.84
CA ARG A 228 -17.00 -1.64 18.95
C ARG A 228 -17.78 -2.90 18.57
N GLU A 229 -19.06 -2.98 18.93
CA GLU A 229 -19.89 -4.16 18.66
C GLU A 229 -20.11 -4.31 17.15
N ARG A 230 -20.52 -3.23 16.47
CA ARG A 230 -20.68 -3.22 15.02
C ARG A 230 -19.37 -3.47 14.29
N SER A 231 -18.28 -2.86 14.77
CA SER A 231 -16.93 -3.10 14.24
C SER A 231 -16.57 -4.59 14.30
N MET A 232 -16.75 -5.24 15.45
CA MET A 232 -16.46 -6.67 15.63
C MET A 232 -17.36 -7.54 14.75
N GLY A 233 -18.65 -7.24 14.64
CA GLY A 233 -19.57 -7.97 13.77
C GLY A 233 -19.16 -7.94 12.30
N LEU A 234 -18.76 -6.76 11.80
CA LEU A 234 -18.27 -6.61 10.42
C LEU A 234 -16.96 -7.36 10.18
N ILE A 235 -16.03 -7.34 11.16
CA ILE A 235 -14.76 -8.07 11.06
C ILE A 235 -15.00 -9.57 10.98
N GLU A 236 -15.91 -10.07 11.81
CA GLU A 236 -16.21 -11.49 11.85
C GLU A 236 -16.82 -11.96 10.54
N GLU A 237 -17.80 -11.19 10.04
CA GLU A 237 -18.40 -11.49 8.75
C GLU A 237 -17.35 -11.49 7.62
N CYS A 238 -16.41 -10.53 7.63
CA CYS A 238 -15.31 -10.50 6.68
C CYS A 238 -14.39 -11.72 6.82
N ALA A 239 -14.07 -12.13 8.04
CA ALA A 239 -13.20 -13.27 8.32
C ALA A 239 -13.84 -14.61 7.91
N GLU A 240 -15.16 -14.73 7.98
CA GLU A 240 -15.89 -15.97 7.65
C GLU A 240 -16.23 -16.07 6.16
N LYS A 241 -16.71 -14.97 5.56
CA LYS A 241 -17.34 -15.01 4.23
C LYS A 241 -16.46 -14.49 3.08
N SER A 242 -15.42 -13.72 3.38
CA SER A 242 -14.57 -13.17 2.32
C SER A 242 -13.52 -14.19 1.85
N SER A 243 -13.28 -14.22 0.55
CA SER A 243 -12.14 -14.90 -0.06
C SER A 243 -11.01 -13.93 -0.45
N ASP A 244 -11.17 -12.63 -0.21
CA ASP A 244 -10.15 -11.63 -0.54
C ASP A 244 -9.02 -11.67 0.50
N PRO A 245 -7.79 -12.05 0.13
CA PRO A 245 -6.70 -12.19 1.08
C PRO A 245 -6.26 -10.85 1.69
N GLU A 246 -6.52 -9.71 1.04
CA GLU A 246 -6.33 -8.38 1.65
C GLU A 246 -7.32 -8.16 2.80
N VAL A 247 -8.60 -8.53 2.60
CA VAL A 247 -9.64 -8.45 3.63
C VAL A 247 -9.30 -9.37 4.79
N LEU A 248 -8.97 -10.63 4.52
CA LEU A 248 -8.61 -11.62 5.54
C LEU A 248 -7.39 -11.17 6.34
N LYS A 249 -6.35 -10.66 5.68
CA LYS A 249 -5.18 -10.07 6.36
C LYS A 249 -5.58 -8.93 7.29
N LEU A 250 -6.47 -8.03 6.87
CA LEU A 250 -6.93 -6.94 7.73
C LEU A 250 -7.76 -7.45 8.91
N SER A 251 -8.58 -8.50 8.73
CA SER A 251 -9.27 -9.19 9.83
C SER A 251 -8.28 -9.80 10.83
N VAL A 252 -7.20 -10.44 10.36
CA VAL A 252 -6.12 -10.94 11.23
C VAL A 252 -5.53 -9.81 12.06
N LEU A 253 -5.12 -8.72 11.41
CA LEU A 253 -4.52 -7.55 12.09
C LEU A 253 -5.46 -6.92 13.11
N PHE A 254 -6.77 -6.96 12.88
CA PHE A 254 -7.77 -6.50 13.84
C PHE A 254 -7.82 -7.39 15.09
N TRP A 255 -7.80 -8.72 14.92
CA TRP A 255 -7.92 -9.67 16.01
C TRP A 255 -6.67 -9.79 16.88
N ILE A 256 -5.47 -9.48 16.35
CA ILE A 256 -4.19 -9.61 17.07
C ILE A 256 -4.24 -9.09 18.53
N PRO A 257 -4.66 -7.85 18.82
CA PRO A 257 -4.68 -7.34 20.20
C PRO A 257 -5.66 -8.07 21.13
N TRP A 258 -6.64 -8.79 20.59
CA TRP A 258 -7.83 -9.26 21.30
C TRP A 258 -7.83 -10.78 21.49
N SER A 259 -7.45 -11.50 20.46
CA SER A 259 -7.28 -12.95 20.46
C SER A 259 -6.26 -13.30 19.39
N ALA A 260 -5.01 -13.44 19.82
CA ALA A 260 -3.92 -13.84 18.93
C ALA A 260 -4.16 -15.24 18.34
N GLU A 261 -4.79 -16.15 19.09
CA GLU A 261 -5.19 -17.49 18.61
C GLU A 261 -6.18 -17.42 17.45
N ARG A 262 -7.22 -16.59 17.57
CA ARG A 262 -8.17 -16.36 16.48
C ARG A 262 -7.47 -15.74 15.27
N ALA A 263 -6.57 -14.79 15.50
CA ALA A 263 -5.78 -14.19 14.43
C ALA A 263 -4.89 -15.22 13.71
N VAL A 264 -4.26 -16.16 14.42
CA VAL A 264 -3.51 -17.28 13.84
C VAL A 264 -4.43 -18.17 12.99
N ALA A 265 -5.59 -18.56 13.53
CA ALA A 265 -6.53 -19.44 12.82
C ALA A 265 -7.04 -18.82 11.51
N ILE A 266 -7.39 -17.52 11.52
CA ILE A 266 -7.80 -16.79 10.30
C ILE A 266 -6.64 -16.73 9.30
N ALA A 267 -5.43 -16.41 9.75
CA ALA A 267 -4.26 -16.30 8.88
C ALA A 267 -3.90 -17.64 8.21
N GLN A 268 -3.91 -18.74 8.97
CA GLN A 268 -3.66 -20.08 8.44
C GLN A 268 -4.68 -20.48 7.39
N ARG A 269 -5.97 -20.23 7.64
CA ARG A 269 -7.04 -20.52 6.68
C ARG A 269 -6.88 -19.69 5.40
N ALA A 270 -6.55 -18.41 5.53
CA ALA A 270 -6.32 -17.53 4.39
C ALA A 270 -5.12 -18.01 3.55
N LEU A 271 -4.05 -18.47 4.19
CA LEU A 271 -2.86 -19.02 3.50
C LEU A 271 -3.13 -20.36 2.81
N GLN A 272 -4.08 -21.16 3.29
CA GLN A 272 -4.53 -22.36 2.57
C GLN A 272 -5.25 -22.01 1.26
N GLN A 273 -5.93 -20.86 1.22
CA GLN A 273 -6.66 -20.39 0.03
C GLN A 273 -5.75 -19.62 -0.94
N ASP A 274 -4.83 -18.80 -0.43
CA ASP A 274 -3.91 -17.99 -1.21
C ASP A 274 -2.47 -18.03 -0.65
N PRO A 275 -1.71 -19.10 -0.92
CA PRO A 275 -0.34 -19.25 -0.44
C PRO A 275 0.64 -18.31 -1.16
N GLY A 276 0.24 -17.67 -2.26
CA GLY A 276 1.09 -16.74 -3.00
C GLY A 276 1.14 -15.33 -2.40
N TYR A 277 0.17 -14.97 -1.56
CA TYR A 277 0.06 -13.62 -1.01
C TYR A 277 0.93 -13.42 0.25
N HIS A 278 2.16 -12.94 0.02
CA HIS A 278 3.22 -12.80 1.02
C HIS A 278 2.82 -12.02 2.30
N LEU A 279 1.91 -11.06 2.18
CA LEU A 279 1.48 -10.23 3.31
C LEU A 279 0.67 -11.00 4.37
N LEU A 280 0.07 -12.14 4.03
CA LEU A 280 -0.57 -13.00 5.03
C LEU A 280 0.45 -13.66 5.96
N TYR A 281 1.62 -14.02 5.44
CA TYR A 281 2.72 -14.55 6.27
C TYR A 281 3.23 -13.50 7.26
N GLN A 282 3.29 -12.22 6.86
CA GLN A 282 3.60 -11.13 7.77
C GLN A 282 2.56 -11.02 8.89
N ALA A 283 1.26 -11.10 8.55
CA ALA A 283 0.19 -11.04 9.53
C ALA A 283 0.25 -12.24 10.50
N LEU A 284 0.48 -13.45 9.99
CA LEU A 284 0.66 -14.67 10.79
C LEU A 284 1.82 -14.54 11.79
N ALA A 285 2.99 -14.08 11.33
CA ALA A 285 4.15 -13.92 12.20
C ALA A 285 3.90 -12.90 13.33
N ARG A 286 3.19 -11.81 13.03
CA ARG A 286 2.75 -10.83 14.05
C ARG A 286 1.77 -11.45 15.05
N SER A 287 0.84 -12.27 14.58
CA SER A 287 -0.08 -13.01 15.45
C SER A 287 0.66 -13.94 16.41
N TYR A 288 1.66 -14.69 15.92
CA TYR A 288 2.50 -15.54 16.77
C TYR A 288 3.25 -14.76 17.83
N LYS A 289 3.86 -13.62 17.45
CA LYS A 289 4.52 -12.74 18.42
C LYS A 289 3.55 -12.31 19.51
N GLN A 290 2.35 -11.88 19.12
CA GLN A 290 1.37 -11.42 20.09
C GLN A 290 0.86 -12.55 20.98
N HIS A 291 0.65 -13.75 20.43
CA HIS A 291 0.26 -14.93 21.19
C HIS A 291 1.30 -15.28 22.24
N TRP A 292 2.58 -15.26 21.86
CA TRP A 292 3.69 -15.45 22.80
C TRP A 292 3.73 -14.38 23.90
N LEU A 293 3.51 -13.10 23.58
CA LEU A 293 3.49 -12.02 24.56
C LEU A 293 2.30 -12.11 25.54
N GLN A 294 1.18 -12.70 25.10
CA GLN A 294 -0.05 -12.85 25.89
C GLN A 294 -0.12 -14.19 26.64
N ALA A 295 0.72 -15.16 26.30
CA ALA A 295 0.74 -16.48 26.93
C ALA A 295 1.12 -16.40 28.42
N LYS A 296 0.56 -17.31 29.22
CA LYS A 296 0.96 -17.50 30.62
C LYS A 296 2.40 -17.97 30.68
N GLU A 297 3.10 -17.64 31.76
CA GLU A 297 4.53 -17.96 31.87
C GLU A 297 4.83 -19.47 31.79
N GLU A 298 3.91 -20.34 32.24
CA GLU A 298 4.09 -21.79 32.11
C GLU A 298 4.03 -22.28 30.65
N GLU A 299 3.24 -21.60 29.81
CA GLU A 299 2.99 -21.98 28.41
C GLU A 299 3.85 -21.21 27.42
N LYS A 300 4.47 -20.11 27.86
CA LYS A 300 5.20 -19.17 27.01
C LYS A 300 6.33 -19.81 26.22
N ASN A 301 7.05 -20.75 26.83
CA ASN A 301 8.09 -21.53 26.16
C ASN A 301 7.52 -22.42 25.05
N LYS A 302 6.40 -23.10 25.32
CA LYS A 302 5.73 -23.97 24.35
C LYS A 302 5.20 -23.16 23.16
N VAL A 303 4.50 -22.06 23.43
CA VAL A 303 3.98 -21.14 22.39
C VAL A 303 5.12 -20.57 21.54
N LEU A 304 6.24 -20.21 22.18
CA LEU A 304 7.43 -19.73 21.48
C LEU A 304 8.03 -20.79 20.56
N ASP A 305 8.20 -22.02 21.04
CA ASP A 305 8.81 -23.11 20.28
C ASP A 305 7.92 -23.53 19.09
N GLU A 306 6.59 -23.58 19.29
CA GLU A 306 5.63 -23.83 18.22
C GLU A 306 5.66 -22.73 17.15
N ALA A 307 5.71 -21.46 17.57
CA ALA A 307 5.81 -20.33 16.65
C ALA A 307 7.11 -20.36 15.84
N ILE A 308 8.26 -20.57 16.51
CA ILE A 308 9.58 -20.65 15.85
C ILE A 308 9.58 -21.79 14.83
N SER A 309 9.17 -22.99 15.25
CA SER A 309 9.12 -24.18 14.39
C SER A 309 8.30 -23.92 13.13
N HIS A 310 7.09 -23.37 13.28
CA HIS A 310 6.22 -23.11 12.14
C HIS A 310 6.77 -22.02 11.20
N LEU A 311 7.28 -20.91 11.75
CA LEU A 311 7.85 -19.83 10.94
C LEU A 311 9.13 -20.28 10.21
N GLN A 312 9.97 -21.12 10.82
CA GLN A 312 11.14 -21.72 10.17
C GLN A 312 10.73 -22.63 8.99
N GLN A 313 9.70 -23.47 9.17
CA GLN A 313 9.18 -24.30 8.07
C GLN A 313 8.64 -23.45 6.91
N ILE A 314 8.00 -22.33 7.19
CA ILE A 314 7.52 -21.40 6.15
C ILE A 314 8.71 -20.83 5.36
N VAL A 315 9.76 -20.37 6.06
CA VAL A 315 10.97 -19.84 5.40
C VAL A 315 11.63 -20.89 4.51
N GLN A 316 11.63 -22.16 4.91
CA GLN A 316 12.19 -23.26 4.13
C GLN A 316 11.32 -23.62 2.91
N LYS A 317 9.98 -23.63 3.06
CA LYS A 317 9.04 -24.01 1.99
C LYS A 317 8.87 -22.94 0.92
N HIS A 318 9.13 -21.68 1.26
CA HIS A 318 8.88 -20.53 0.38
C HIS A 318 10.12 -19.66 0.20
N PRO A 319 11.24 -20.20 -0.35
CA PRO A 319 12.46 -19.43 -0.55
C PRO A 319 12.29 -18.28 -1.55
N ASP A 320 11.35 -18.42 -2.50
CA ASP A 320 11.11 -17.46 -3.58
C ASP A 320 10.13 -16.34 -3.21
N LEU A 321 9.41 -16.47 -2.08
CA LEU A 321 8.47 -15.45 -1.63
C LEU A 321 9.18 -14.33 -0.88
N ASP A 322 8.69 -13.11 -1.05
CA ASP A 322 9.20 -11.91 -0.39
C ASP A 322 8.72 -11.82 1.08
N ILE A 323 9.26 -12.69 1.94
CA ILE A 323 8.85 -12.86 3.35
C ILE A 323 9.83 -12.22 4.34
N ILE A 324 10.54 -11.17 3.95
CA ILE A 324 11.55 -10.49 4.81
C ILE A 324 10.95 -10.02 6.13
N LEU A 325 9.73 -9.49 6.14
CA LEU A 325 9.06 -9.05 7.37
C LEU A 325 8.73 -10.22 8.31
N LEU A 326 8.48 -11.42 7.77
CA LEU A 326 8.37 -12.63 8.58
C LEU A 326 9.73 -13.04 9.15
N LYS A 327 10.81 -12.99 8.35
CA LYS A 327 12.17 -13.31 8.82
C LYS A 327 12.60 -12.39 9.98
N LEU A 328 12.30 -11.09 9.89
CA LEU A 328 12.55 -10.15 10.99
C LEU A 328 11.76 -10.52 12.25
N GLN A 329 10.51 -10.95 12.08
CA GLN A 329 9.68 -11.36 13.22
C GLN A 329 10.14 -12.68 13.84
N LEU A 330 10.60 -13.63 13.01
CA LEU A 330 11.24 -14.87 13.45
C LEU A 330 12.53 -14.59 14.23
N ALA A 331 13.36 -13.64 13.77
CA ALA A 331 14.57 -13.23 14.49
C ALA A 331 14.25 -12.72 15.90
N GLU A 332 13.22 -11.90 16.06
CA GLU A 332 12.79 -11.41 17.39
C GLU A 332 12.36 -12.54 18.34
N LEU A 333 11.73 -13.60 17.79
CA LEU A 333 11.31 -14.79 18.56
C LEU A 333 12.51 -15.66 18.95
N LEU A 334 13.43 -15.93 18.01
CA LEU A 334 14.69 -16.64 18.30
C LEU A 334 15.52 -15.88 19.35
N GLY A 335 15.56 -14.55 19.25
CA GLY A 335 16.20 -13.66 20.22
C GLY A 335 15.64 -13.70 21.63
N ALA A 336 14.43 -14.24 21.81
CA ALA A 336 13.88 -14.49 23.14
C ALA A 336 14.60 -15.65 23.85
N ARG A 337 15.17 -16.61 23.11
CA ARG A 337 16.04 -17.68 23.62
C ARG A 337 17.49 -17.24 23.65
N ASP A 338 17.96 -16.76 22.51
CA ASP A 338 19.35 -16.41 22.31
C ASP A 338 19.48 -15.12 21.47
N PRO A 339 19.84 -14.00 22.09
CA PRO A 339 20.09 -12.74 21.39
C PRO A 339 21.13 -12.84 20.26
N ALA A 340 22.02 -13.85 20.26
CA ALA A 340 22.97 -14.06 19.18
C ALA A 340 22.29 -14.50 17.88
N GLN A 341 21.27 -15.37 17.95
CA GLN A 341 20.51 -15.83 16.78
C GLN A 341 19.70 -14.69 16.13
N GLU A 342 19.11 -13.80 16.93
CA GLU A 342 18.43 -12.60 16.42
C GLU A 342 19.41 -11.71 15.66
N GLU A 343 20.59 -11.46 16.23
CA GLU A 343 21.62 -10.62 15.62
C GLU A 343 22.23 -11.25 14.36
N GLU A 344 22.38 -12.57 14.31
CA GLU A 344 22.86 -13.30 13.15
C GLU A 344 21.94 -13.11 11.93
N ILE A 345 20.62 -13.24 12.12
CA ILE A 345 19.65 -12.98 11.04
C ILE A 345 19.72 -11.52 10.57
N TYR A 346 19.87 -10.56 11.50
CA TYR A 346 20.01 -9.15 11.11
C TYR A 346 21.30 -8.89 10.33
N LYS A 347 22.41 -9.56 10.66
CA LYS A 347 23.65 -9.50 9.89
C LYS A 347 23.49 -10.10 8.51
N GLU A 348 22.90 -11.29 8.39
CA GLU A 348 22.64 -11.94 7.10
C GLU A 348 21.79 -11.06 6.17
N LEU A 349 20.73 -10.43 6.71
CA LEU A 349 19.88 -9.51 5.96
C LEU A 349 20.62 -8.21 5.60
N HIS A 350 21.55 -7.76 6.45
CA HIS A 350 22.35 -6.56 6.19
C HIS A 350 23.43 -6.78 5.13
N GLU A 351 24.03 -7.97 5.06
CA GLU A 351 24.96 -8.34 3.99
C GLU A 351 24.31 -8.27 2.61
N LYS A 352 23.00 -8.55 2.54
CA LYS A 352 22.18 -8.49 1.33
C LYS A 352 21.40 -7.18 1.23
N ILE A 353 21.78 -6.13 1.96
CA ILE A 353 20.98 -4.89 2.04
C ILE A 353 20.72 -4.26 0.67
N ASP A 354 21.65 -4.40 -0.27
CA ASP A 354 21.51 -3.85 -1.62
C ASP A 354 20.43 -4.53 -2.45
N THR A 355 20.09 -5.79 -2.13
CA THR A 355 18.99 -6.52 -2.77
C THR A 355 17.64 -6.22 -2.11
N LEU A 356 17.63 -5.57 -0.94
CA LEU A 356 16.40 -5.24 -0.21
C LEU A 356 15.79 -3.95 -0.74
N SER A 357 14.46 -3.94 -0.88
CA SER A 357 13.69 -2.72 -1.10
C SER A 357 13.89 -1.71 0.04
N LEU A 358 13.72 -0.42 -0.24
CA LEU A 358 13.82 0.63 0.77
C LEU A 358 12.92 0.37 1.99
N ARG A 359 11.73 -0.18 1.76
CA ARG A 359 10.79 -0.60 2.81
C ARG A 359 11.41 -1.63 3.76
N TYR A 360 12.12 -2.63 3.23
CA TYR A 360 12.76 -3.65 4.06
C TYR A 360 14.04 -3.17 4.71
N ARG A 361 14.81 -2.29 4.07
CA ARG A 361 15.95 -1.62 4.72
C ARG A 361 15.49 -0.81 5.94
N GLN A 362 14.36 -0.09 5.82
CA GLN A 362 13.73 0.58 6.96
C GLN A 362 13.28 -0.41 8.04
N ALA A 363 12.61 -1.50 7.66
CA ALA A 363 12.13 -2.49 8.62
C ALA A 363 13.27 -3.17 9.38
N LEU A 364 14.33 -3.58 8.67
CA LEU A 364 15.54 -4.16 9.25
C LEU A 364 16.20 -3.19 10.24
N SER A 365 16.42 -1.93 9.82
CA SER A 365 17.05 -0.92 10.68
C SER A 365 16.18 -0.62 11.91
N CYS A 366 14.86 -0.57 11.76
CA CYS A 366 13.91 -0.41 12.86
C CYS A 366 14.00 -1.58 13.86
N SER A 367 13.95 -2.83 13.38
CA SER A 367 14.06 -4.04 14.22
C SER A 367 15.41 -4.12 14.92
N TRP A 368 16.51 -3.87 14.21
CA TRP A 368 17.85 -3.90 14.80
C TRP A 368 18.07 -2.79 15.84
N GLY A 369 17.49 -1.61 15.63
CA GLY A 369 17.48 -0.54 16.63
C GLY A 369 16.74 -0.94 17.90
N LYS A 370 15.60 -1.65 17.79
CA LYS A 370 14.86 -2.19 18.93
C LYS A 370 15.68 -3.25 19.68
N PHE A 371 16.36 -4.14 18.95
CA PHE A 371 17.27 -5.11 19.54
C PHE A 371 18.37 -4.43 20.36
N PHE A 372 19.06 -3.44 19.79
CA PHE A 372 20.10 -2.72 20.53
C PHE A 372 19.55 -2.02 21.77
N LEU A 373 18.35 -1.42 21.67
CA LEU A 373 17.75 -0.70 22.78
C LEU A 373 17.32 -1.64 23.92
N TYR A 374 16.60 -2.72 23.59
CA TYR A 374 15.89 -3.53 24.57
C TYR A 374 16.61 -4.81 24.98
N ARG A 375 17.40 -5.42 24.08
CA ARG A 375 18.12 -6.67 24.36
C ARG A 375 19.55 -6.43 24.81
N ARG A 376 20.24 -5.44 24.21
CA ARG A 376 21.66 -5.15 24.48
C ARG A 376 21.90 -3.93 25.37
N GLY A 377 20.93 -3.02 25.50
CA GLY A 377 21.10 -1.76 26.24
C GLY A 377 22.03 -0.73 25.56
N PHE A 378 22.38 -0.93 24.29
CA PHE A 378 23.27 -0.05 23.54
C PHE A 378 22.52 1.13 22.93
N GLN A 379 22.28 2.17 23.74
CA GLN A 379 21.47 3.33 23.35
C GLN A 379 22.00 4.05 22.09
N ASP A 380 23.31 4.26 21.97
CA ASP A 380 23.87 4.96 20.80
C ASP A 380 23.74 4.15 19.51
N LYS A 381 23.91 2.83 19.58
CA LYS A 381 23.67 1.93 18.43
C LYS A 381 22.20 1.90 18.04
N ALA A 382 21.30 1.89 19.03
CA ALA A 382 19.86 1.98 18.78
C ALA A 382 19.48 3.28 18.10
N LYS A 383 19.98 4.42 18.61
CA LYS A 383 19.79 5.76 18.04
C LYS A 383 20.24 5.80 16.58
N ALA A 384 21.45 5.33 16.28
CA ALA A 384 21.99 5.27 14.92
C ALA A 384 21.06 4.47 13.98
N LYS A 385 20.64 3.27 14.38
CA LYS A 385 19.72 2.45 13.57
C LYS A 385 18.34 3.08 13.37
N PHE A 386 17.80 3.78 14.37
CA PHE A 386 16.56 4.53 14.18
C PHE A 386 16.74 5.72 13.22
N MET A 387 17.89 6.39 13.25
CA MET A 387 18.22 7.45 12.29
C MET A 387 18.39 6.89 10.87
N ASP A 388 19.06 5.76 10.69
CA ASP A 388 19.19 5.06 9.40
C ASP A 388 17.79 4.78 8.81
N ALA A 389 16.89 4.19 9.62
CA ALA A 389 15.53 3.90 9.22
C ALA A 389 14.73 5.18 8.89
N TYR A 390 14.88 6.25 9.68
CA TYR A 390 14.14 7.49 9.48
C TYR A 390 14.60 8.27 8.23
N SER A 391 15.87 8.14 7.88
CA SER A 391 16.50 8.82 6.73
C SER A 391 16.00 8.32 5.38
N ILE A 392 15.54 7.06 5.31
CA ILE A 392 14.97 6.52 4.08
C ILE A 392 13.62 7.22 3.82
N PRO A 393 13.37 7.80 2.62
CA PRO A 393 12.22 8.68 2.36
C PRO A 393 10.89 7.93 2.10
N GLU A 394 10.75 6.71 2.64
CA GLU A 394 9.56 5.87 2.54
C GLU A 394 8.64 6.06 3.74
N GLN A 395 7.38 6.46 3.52
CA GLN A 395 6.42 6.67 4.61
C GLN A 395 5.79 5.35 5.05
N THR A 396 6.54 4.57 5.82
CA THR A 396 6.10 3.29 6.39
C THR A 396 5.78 3.42 7.88
N ASP A 397 5.10 2.41 8.43
CA ASP A 397 4.91 2.28 9.88
C ASP A 397 6.25 2.18 10.63
N HIS A 398 7.27 1.58 10.01
CA HIS A 398 8.62 1.46 10.58
C HIS A 398 9.30 2.83 10.68
N ARG A 399 9.18 3.68 9.65
CA ARG A 399 9.68 5.07 9.70
C ARG A 399 8.99 5.86 10.81
N ARG A 400 7.66 5.80 10.88
CA ARG A 400 6.88 6.48 11.94
C ARG A 400 7.28 6.00 13.33
N ASP A 401 7.48 4.69 13.51
CA ASP A 401 7.91 4.12 14.78
C ASP A 401 9.31 4.61 15.19
N CYS A 402 10.26 4.64 14.25
CA CYS A 402 11.60 5.19 14.50
C CYS A 402 11.54 6.67 14.87
N GLY A 403 10.73 7.48 14.17
CA GLY A 403 10.53 8.88 14.50
C GLY A 403 10.00 9.10 15.92
N ARG A 404 8.97 8.33 16.33
CA ARG A 404 8.46 8.37 17.72
C ARG A 404 9.54 8.00 18.74
N ARG A 405 10.35 6.98 18.44
CA ARG A 405 11.43 6.52 19.32
C ARG A 405 12.52 7.57 19.46
N LEU A 406 12.94 8.18 18.37
CA LEU A 406 13.91 9.28 18.37
C LEU A 406 13.42 10.46 19.22
N ARG A 407 12.16 10.90 19.04
CA ARG A 407 11.56 11.95 19.87
C ARG A 407 11.55 11.57 21.36
N ARG A 408 11.21 10.32 21.68
CA ARG A 408 11.25 9.83 23.07
C ARG A 408 12.67 9.81 23.64
N MET A 409 13.68 9.45 22.83
CA MET A 409 15.09 9.52 23.24
C MET A 409 15.53 10.97 23.49
N ALA A 410 15.12 11.91 22.63
CA ALA A 410 15.39 13.34 22.83
C ALA A 410 14.77 13.87 24.14
N GLN A 411 13.53 13.50 24.45
CA GLN A 411 12.88 13.83 25.72
C GLN A 411 13.66 13.28 26.94
N ILE A 412 14.21 12.08 26.84
CA ILE A 412 15.04 11.48 27.90
C ILE A 412 16.35 12.26 28.07
N TYR A 413 17.03 12.61 26.98
CA TYR A 413 18.25 13.43 27.04
C TYR A 413 17.99 14.80 27.67
N GLN A 414 16.89 15.46 27.31
CA GLN A 414 16.49 16.73 27.90
C GLN A 414 16.29 16.63 29.42
N ARG A 415 15.58 15.59 29.88
CA ARG A 415 15.34 15.35 31.31
C ARG A 415 16.63 15.05 32.09
N ASN A 416 17.61 14.43 31.44
CA ASN A 416 18.91 14.10 32.02
C ASN A 416 19.93 15.25 31.94
N GLY A 417 19.52 16.45 31.50
CA GLY A 417 20.39 17.63 31.40
C GLY A 417 21.29 17.67 30.17
N ASN A 418 21.09 16.80 29.19
CA ASN A 418 21.86 16.77 27.94
C ASN A 418 21.07 17.42 26.79
N ALA A 419 20.95 18.75 26.85
CA ALA A 419 20.21 19.53 25.85
C ALA A 419 20.82 19.40 24.44
N ASP A 420 22.14 19.38 24.33
CA ASP A 420 22.83 19.27 23.03
C ASP A 420 22.46 17.99 22.27
N ALA A 421 22.37 16.85 22.98
CA ALA A 421 21.98 15.57 22.38
C ALA A 421 20.49 15.54 22.00
N ALA A 422 19.62 16.18 22.79
CA ALA A 422 18.22 16.34 22.44
C ALA A 422 18.08 17.19 21.17
N ASP A 423 18.69 18.37 21.16
CA ASP A 423 18.66 19.31 20.03
C ASP A 423 19.24 18.69 18.75
N ALA A 424 20.26 17.85 18.85
CA ALA A 424 20.81 17.12 17.71
C ALA A 424 19.77 16.19 17.07
N ILE A 425 18.97 15.47 17.88
CA ILE A 425 17.89 14.61 17.38
C ILE A 425 16.77 15.45 16.75
N HIS A 426 16.35 16.54 17.40
CA HIS A 426 15.31 17.42 16.87
C HIS A 426 15.72 18.03 15.52
N ARG A 427 16.96 18.52 15.42
CA ARG A 427 17.53 19.03 14.17
C ARG A 427 17.59 17.96 13.08
N PHE A 428 18.03 16.75 13.40
CA PHE A 428 18.04 15.64 12.45
C PHE A 428 16.65 15.33 11.91
N LEU A 429 15.64 15.23 12.79
CA LEU A 429 14.26 14.95 12.37
C LEU A 429 13.75 16.04 11.42
N GLN A 430 13.91 17.32 11.79
CA GLN A 430 13.49 18.45 10.97
C GLN A 430 14.18 18.48 9.62
N GLU A 431 15.49 18.30 9.57
CA GLU A 431 16.27 18.33 8.33
C GLU A 431 15.90 17.15 7.42
N THR A 432 15.69 15.97 7.99
CA THR A 432 15.25 14.79 7.24
C THR A 432 13.86 15.00 6.65
N ASP A 433 12.94 15.57 7.43
CA ASP A 433 11.58 15.84 6.96
C ASP A 433 11.55 16.94 5.88
N ARG A 434 12.41 17.97 5.98
CA ARG A 434 12.59 18.99 4.92
C ARG A 434 13.10 18.41 3.60
N ARG A 435 13.98 17.40 3.67
CA ARG A 435 14.53 16.70 2.51
C ARG A 435 13.58 15.68 1.90
N MET A 436 12.44 15.40 2.54
CA MET A 436 11.43 14.56 1.92
C MET A 436 10.96 15.23 0.63
N PRO A 437 10.93 14.53 -0.53
CA PRO A 437 10.49 15.08 -1.82
C PRO A 437 9.07 15.67 -1.84
N TRP A 438 8.36 15.61 -0.71
CA TRP A 438 6.92 15.73 -0.58
C TRP A 438 6.49 16.84 0.41
N HIS A 439 7.44 17.57 1.02
CA HIS A 439 7.16 18.65 1.98
C HIS A 439 7.04 20.06 1.35
N SER A 440 6.81 20.15 0.05
CA SER A 440 6.34 21.39 -0.58
C SER A 440 4.80 21.42 -0.56
N ALA A 441 4.25 22.09 0.47
CA ALA A 441 2.92 22.73 0.49
C ALA A 441 1.72 22.12 1.28
N ALA A 442 1.87 21.34 2.35
CA ALA A 442 0.67 20.94 3.14
C ALA A 442 0.75 20.90 4.68
N PHE A 443 1.90 21.06 5.32
CA PHE A 443 1.96 20.95 6.80
C PHE A 443 2.90 21.97 7.43
N SER A 444 2.73 23.24 7.08
CA SER A 444 3.07 24.32 7.98
C SER A 444 1.74 24.81 8.52
N LEU A 445 1.40 24.39 9.75
CA LEU A 445 0.59 25.15 10.71
C LEU A 445 0.54 24.34 12.03
N GLU A 446 1.36 24.83 12.94
CA GLU A 446 1.16 24.97 14.39
C GLU A 446 1.09 23.73 15.30
N ASP A 447 2.05 23.74 16.23
CA ASP A 447 2.10 23.00 17.48
C ASP A 447 0.76 23.10 18.23
N GLY A 448 0.17 21.93 18.49
CA GLY A 448 -0.98 21.75 19.37
C GLY A 448 -0.77 20.50 20.19
N ASP A 449 -0.18 20.69 21.36
CA ASP A 449 0.04 19.71 22.42
C ASP A 449 -1.21 18.84 22.66
N GLN A 450 -1.14 17.54 22.33
CA GLN A 450 -2.05 16.53 22.88
C GLN A 450 -1.29 15.25 23.22
N ALA A 451 -1.16 15.05 24.53
CA ALA A 451 -0.66 13.86 25.18
C ALA A 451 -1.38 12.60 24.69
N HIS A 452 -0.60 11.64 24.20
CA HIS A 452 -1.01 10.24 24.13
C HIS A 452 -0.75 9.57 25.49
N PRO A 453 -1.75 8.97 26.16
CA PRO A 453 -1.47 7.95 27.16
C PRO A 453 -1.11 6.64 26.45
N ALA A 454 -0.07 6.02 26.99
CA ALA A 454 0.37 4.68 26.67
C ALA A 454 -0.68 3.63 27.08
N GLU A 455 -0.81 2.59 26.28
CA GLU A 455 -0.69 1.18 26.68
C GLU A 455 -0.60 0.28 25.43
#